data_AF-A0A930YXL3-F1
#
_entry.id   AF-A0A930YXL3-F1
#
_cell.length_a   1.000
_cell.length_b   1.000
_cell.length_c   1.000
_cell.angle_alpha   90.00
_cell.angle_beta   90.00
_cell.angle_gamma   90.00
#
_symmetry.space_group_name_H-M   'P 1'
#
loop_
_entity.id
_entity.type
_entity.pdbx_description
1 polymer ?
#
loop_
_entity_poly.entity_id
_entity_poly.type
_entity_poly.pdbx_seq_one_letter_code
_entity_poly.pdbx_strand_id
1 'polypeptide(L)'
;MPSRDPDAVDGGDLPKAGPWQRFTGALSNFMLKPADAGPKERRPTSDTEGPTTVPEIEAAIKRADDKERNIGLVAAPLAAGIGLLITSSLVANDPKARLANGHVNTLHVNPSLYVELGLVAMGLAVLMLASAWFRKRLFLGITMALYGLSIFNLHFWGFGVPFILAGSWYLVRAYRLQQKLKAAKPADGVGYGPTATRPQPSKRYTPPAAPPQRSPKPKRGKELEAG
;
A
#
# COMPACT_ATOMS: atom_id res chain seq x y z
N MET A 1 -38.35 48.32 -46.62
CA MET A 1 -38.06 48.04 -45.20
C MET A 1 -37.71 46.56 -45.09
N PRO A 2 -36.43 46.19 -44.91
CA PRO A 2 -36.02 44.79 -44.82
C PRO A 2 -36.13 44.27 -43.38
N SER A 3 -36.65 43.05 -43.28
CA SER A 3 -36.85 42.24 -42.09
C SER A 3 -35.53 41.92 -41.38
N ARG A 4 -35.51 42.02 -40.05
CA ARG A 4 -34.40 41.58 -39.19
C ARG A 4 -34.58 40.09 -38.86
N ASP A 5 -33.57 39.29 -39.19
CA ASP A 5 -33.45 37.87 -38.85
C ASP A 5 -33.35 37.65 -37.32
N PRO A 6 -33.94 36.57 -36.76
CA PRO A 6 -33.90 36.24 -35.34
C PRO A 6 -32.87 35.16 -34.96
N ASP A 7 -31.73 35.03 -35.65
CA ASP A 7 -30.78 33.92 -35.44
C ASP A 7 -29.33 34.36 -35.11
N ALA A 8 -29.17 35.34 -34.21
CA ALA A 8 -27.87 35.61 -33.59
C ALA A 8 -27.69 34.74 -32.33
N VAL A 9 -27.31 33.48 -32.53
CA VAL A 9 -26.87 32.58 -31.46
C VAL A 9 -25.51 33.08 -30.95
N ASP A 10 -25.54 33.71 -29.78
CA ASP A 10 -24.38 34.11 -29.01
C ASP A 10 -23.58 32.85 -28.64
N GLY A 11 -22.41 32.70 -29.27
CA GLY A 11 -21.47 31.61 -29.05
C GLY A 11 -20.82 31.75 -27.68
N GLY A 12 -21.56 31.40 -26.63
CA GLY A 12 -21.06 31.33 -25.27
C GLY A 12 -19.96 30.28 -25.16
N ASP A 13 -18.73 30.77 -25.04
CA ASP A 13 -17.55 30.01 -24.65
C ASP A 13 -17.89 29.06 -23.48
N LEU A 14 -17.72 27.76 -23.73
CA LEU A 14 -17.83 26.74 -22.69
C LEU A 14 -16.83 27.06 -21.56
N PRO A 15 -17.25 27.05 -20.28
CA PRO A 15 -16.35 27.33 -19.18
C PRO A 15 -15.22 26.30 -19.20
N LYS A 16 -13.98 26.79 -19.33
CA LYS A 16 -12.76 25.99 -19.19
C LYS A 16 -12.81 25.30 -17.83
N ALA A 17 -13.16 24.01 -17.85
CA ALA A 17 -13.28 23.19 -16.65
C ALA A 17 -12.02 23.31 -15.79
N GLY A 18 -12.21 23.72 -14.54
CA GLY A 18 -11.14 23.98 -13.59
C GLY A 18 -10.36 22.71 -13.25
N PRO A 19 -9.13 22.85 -12.70
CA PRO A 19 -8.27 21.71 -12.34
C PRO A 19 -8.99 20.66 -11.47
N TRP A 20 -9.90 21.13 -10.61
CA TRP A 20 -10.74 20.30 -9.75
C TRP A 20 -11.75 19.42 -10.49
N GLN A 21 -12.37 19.93 -11.57
CA GLN A 21 -13.33 19.15 -12.37
C GLN A 21 -12.63 18.09 -13.22
N ARG A 22 -11.36 18.33 -13.61
CA ARG A 22 -10.54 17.32 -14.29
C ARG A 22 -10.14 16.18 -13.37
N PHE A 23 -9.86 16.50 -12.10
CA PHE A 23 -9.53 15.49 -11.09
C PHE A 23 -10.73 14.60 -10.75
N THR A 24 -11.91 15.19 -10.56
CA THR A 24 -13.13 14.41 -10.30
C THR A 24 -13.55 13.59 -11.53
N GLY A 25 -13.41 14.13 -12.74
CA GLY A 25 -13.66 13.40 -13.98
C GLY A 25 -12.71 12.21 -14.21
N ALA A 26 -11.45 12.34 -13.79
CA ALA A 26 -10.49 11.23 -13.86
C ALA A 26 -10.83 10.11 -12.86
N LEU A 27 -11.33 10.47 -11.66
CA LEU A 27 -11.77 9.51 -10.64
C LEU A 27 -13.05 8.78 -11.04
N SER A 28 -14.03 9.49 -11.62
CA SER A 28 -15.27 8.86 -12.10
C SER A 28 -15.01 7.91 -13.26
N ASN A 29 -14.11 8.26 -14.19
CA ASN A 29 -13.72 7.39 -15.29
C ASN A 29 -12.89 6.16 -14.85
N PHE A 30 -12.18 6.26 -13.72
CA PHE A 30 -11.46 5.12 -13.15
C PHE A 30 -12.39 4.13 -12.42
N MET A 31 -13.47 4.62 -11.79
CA MET A 31 -14.42 3.78 -11.06
C MET A 31 -15.52 3.15 -11.93
N LEU A 32 -15.83 3.72 -13.10
CA LEU A 32 -16.93 3.27 -13.97
C LEU A 32 -16.48 2.48 -15.21
N LYS A 33 -15.30 1.86 -15.20
CA LYS A 33 -14.91 0.93 -16.28
C LYS A 33 -15.22 -0.51 -15.87
N PRO A 34 -16.42 -1.05 -16.14
CA PRO A 34 -16.63 -2.49 -16.10
C PRO A 34 -15.80 -3.14 -17.21
N ALA A 35 -15.17 -4.26 -16.86
CA ALA A 35 -14.39 -5.06 -17.77
C ALA A 35 -15.32 -5.89 -18.65
N ASP A 36 -15.53 -5.47 -19.90
CA ASP A 36 -16.09 -6.35 -20.93
C ASP A 36 -15.20 -6.41 -22.18
N ALA A 37 -14.80 -7.67 -22.44
CA ALA A 37 -14.43 -8.36 -23.66
C ALA A 37 -14.01 -7.58 -24.93
N GLY A 38 -12.76 -7.83 -25.37
CA GLY A 38 -12.32 -7.61 -26.76
C GLY A 38 -10.81 -7.88 -26.94
N PRO A 39 -10.39 -8.72 -27.91
CA PRO A 39 -9.01 -9.21 -28.02
C PRO A 39 -8.11 -8.30 -28.86
N LYS A 40 -6.79 -8.46 -28.65
CA LYS A 40 -5.62 -7.80 -29.29
C LYS A 40 -5.18 -6.55 -28.53
N GLU A 41 -3.96 -6.42 -28.01
CA GLU A 41 -2.65 -6.92 -28.41
C GLU A 41 -1.76 -7.04 -27.16
N ARG A 42 -0.95 -8.09 -27.09
CA ARG A 42 0.09 -8.25 -26.07
C ARG A 42 1.12 -7.13 -26.22
N ARG A 43 1.02 -6.09 -25.40
CA ARG A 43 2.21 -5.37 -24.92
C ARG A 43 2.87 -6.23 -23.83
N PRO A 44 4.20 -6.36 -23.79
CA PRO A 44 4.88 -7.04 -22.70
C PRO A 44 4.68 -6.20 -21.43
N THR A 45 3.78 -6.64 -20.57
CA THR A 45 3.61 -6.12 -19.22
C THR A 45 4.80 -6.57 -18.39
N SER A 46 5.81 -5.73 -18.25
CA SER A 46 6.97 -5.98 -17.38
C SER A 46 6.68 -5.77 -15.88
N ASP A 47 5.42 -5.59 -15.47
CA ASP A 47 5.07 -5.24 -14.08
C ASP A 47 4.11 -6.24 -13.39
N THR A 48 3.95 -7.47 -13.90
CA THR A 48 3.02 -8.45 -13.30
C THR A 48 3.68 -9.72 -12.75
N GLU A 49 4.96 -9.97 -13.06
CA GLU A 49 5.73 -11.02 -12.39
C GLU A 49 6.46 -10.43 -11.19
N GLY A 50 5.78 -10.41 -10.05
CA GLY A 50 6.47 -10.23 -8.78
C GLY A 50 7.43 -11.40 -8.52
N PRO A 51 8.46 -11.20 -7.69
CA PRO A 51 9.45 -12.24 -7.40
C PRO A 51 8.76 -13.49 -6.87
N THR A 52 8.90 -14.61 -7.59
CA THR A 52 8.22 -15.88 -7.30
C THR A 52 9.03 -16.80 -6.40
N THR A 53 10.33 -16.53 -6.25
CA THR A 53 11.23 -17.36 -5.44
C THR A 53 11.50 -16.70 -4.08
N VAL A 54 11.53 -17.49 -3.00
CA VAL A 54 11.83 -17.04 -1.63
C VAL A 54 13.07 -16.13 -1.53
N PRO A 55 14.23 -16.46 -2.13
CA PRO A 55 15.41 -15.59 -2.04
C PRO A 55 15.22 -14.23 -2.75
N GLU A 56 14.42 -14.19 -3.82
CA GLU A 56 14.14 -12.96 -4.55
C GLU A 56 13.16 -12.07 -3.80
N ILE A 57 12.20 -12.67 -3.08
CA ILE A 57 11.31 -11.96 -2.15
C ILE A 57 12.12 -11.36 -0.99
N GLU A 58 13.08 -12.09 -0.42
CA GLU A 58 13.95 -11.57 0.64
C GLU A 58 14.83 -10.40 0.17
N ALA A 59 15.43 -10.50 -1.01
CA ALA A 59 16.21 -9.42 -1.59
C ALA A 59 15.34 -8.18 -1.87
N ALA A 60 14.11 -8.38 -2.37
CA ALA A 60 13.15 -7.30 -2.58
C ALA A 60 12.68 -6.64 -1.27
N ILE A 61 12.49 -7.43 -0.20
CA ILE A 61 12.19 -6.93 1.15
C ILE A 61 13.35 -6.08 1.65
N LYS A 62 14.59 -6.59 1.57
CA LYS A 62 15.77 -5.87 2.04
C LYS A 62 15.95 -4.53 1.33
N ARG A 63 15.78 -4.50 -0.01
CA ARG A 63 15.86 -3.26 -0.80
C ARG A 63 14.72 -2.28 -0.49
N ALA A 64 13.53 -2.79 -0.20
CA ALA A 64 12.40 -1.97 0.23
C ALA A 64 12.67 -1.36 1.61
N ASP A 65 13.20 -2.15 2.55
CA ASP A 65 13.52 -1.70 3.92
C ASP A 65 14.54 -0.54 3.92
N ASP A 66 15.54 -0.56 3.04
CA ASP A 66 16.52 0.53 2.95
C ASP A 66 15.90 1.85 2.47
N LYS A 67 14.97 1.81 1.51
CA LYS A 67 14.25 3.01 1.06
C LYS A 67 13.36 3.57 2.18
N GLU A 68 12.71 2.68 2.90
CA GLU A 68 11.77 3.02 3.97
C GLU A 68 12.50 3.59 5.19
N ARG A 69 13.71 3.09 5.47
CA ARG A 69 14.63 3.68 6.45
C ARG A 69 15.00 5.11 6.09
N ASN A 70 15.37 5.37 4.83
CA ASN A 70 15.72 6.74 4.41
C ASN A 70 14.54 7.70 4.57
N ILE A 71 13.32 7.24 4.27
CA ILE A 71 12.10 8.02 4.49
C ILE A 71 11.93 8.32 5.98
N GLY A 72 12.08 7.33 6.86
CA GLY A 72 12.00 7.54 8.30
C GLY A 72 13.08 8.47 8.87
N LEU A 73 14.31 8.38 8.34
CA LEU A 73 15.44 9.25 8.74
C LEU A 73 15.24 10.71 8.35
N VAL A 74 14.56 10.98 7.23
CA VAL A 74 14.24 12.35 6.79
C VAL A 74 12.94 12.85 7.43
N ALA A 75 11.94 11.97 7.57
CA ALA A 75 10.64 12.32 8.13
C ALA A 75 10.73 12.67 9.63
N ALA A 76 11.60 12.01 10.40
CA ALA A 76 11.76 12.27 11.82
C ALA A 76 12.20 13.72 12.15
N PRO A 77 13.30 14.27 11.60
CA PRO A 77 13.68 15.66 11.85
C PRO A 77 12.66 16.66 11.29
N LEU A 78 12.01 16.34 10.17
CA LEU A 78 10.92 17.15 9.64
C LEU A 78 9.72 17.20 10.61
N ALA A 79 9.31 16.06 11.17
CA ALA A 79 8.25 15.97 12.17
C ALA A 79 8.62 16.71 13.47
N ALA A 80 9.87 16.64 13.91
CA ALA A 80 10.35 17.41 15.05
C ALA A 80 10.25 18.93 14.78
N GLY A 81 10.71 19.38 13.60
CA GLY A 81 10.63 20.78 13.19
C GLY A 81 9.18 21.29 13.13
N ILE A 82 8.27 20.52 12.52
CA ILE A 82 6.85 20.85 12.47
C ILE A 82 6.24 20.91 13.87
N GLY A 83 6.59 19.95 14.75
CA GLY A 83 6.12 19.94 16.14
C GLY A 83 6.52 21.20 16.90
N LEU A 84 7.78 21.60 16.80
CA LEU A 84 8.28 22.83 17.43
C LEU A 84 7.60 24.09 16.87
N LEU A 85 7.41 24.16 15.55
CA LEU A 85 6.73 25.28 14.90
C LEU A 85 5.28 25.41 15.37
N ILE A 86 4.54 24.30 15.45
CA ILE A 86 3.15 24.29 15.90
C ILE A 86 3.06 24.70 17.37
N THR A 87 3.90 24.13 18.24
CA THR A 87 3.93 24.52 19.66
C THR A 87 4.27 25.99 19.84
N SER A 88 5.28 26.50 19.12
CA SER A 88 5.63 27.93 19.17
C SER A 88 4.48 28.81 18.68
N SER A 89 3.79 28.42 17.62
CA SER A 89 2.63 29.16 17.09
C SER A 89 1.47 29.16 18.08
N LEU A 90 1.18 28.04 18.75
CA LEU A 90 0.12 27.95 19.74
C LEU A 90 0.39 28.84 20.96
N VAL A 91 1.62 28.81 21.48
CA VAL A 91 2.02 29.65 22.62
C VAL A 91 2.01 31.14 22.25
N ALA A 92 2.47 31.50 21.05
CA ALA A 92 2.52 32.90 20.61
C ALA A 92 1.13 33.51 20.35
N ASN A 93 0.15 32.69 19.96
CA ASN A 93 -1.20 33.13 19.64
C ASN A 93 -2.21 32.85 20.78
N ASP A 94 -1.75 32.44 21.96
CA ASP A 94 -2.62 32.19 23.10
C ASP A 94 -3.25 33.50 23.59
N PRO A 95 -4.60 33.61 23.64
CA PRO A 95 -5.25 34.83 24.08
C PRO A 95 -5.02 35.05 25.58
N LYS A 96 -4.98 36.33 25.99
CA LYS A 96 -4.77 36.69 27.40
C LYS A 96 -5.83 36.05 28.30
N ALA A 97 -5.39 35.59 29.48
CA ALA A 97 -6.22 34.96 30.51
C ALA A 97 -7.43 35.79 30.96
N ARG A 98 -7.31 37.12 30.89
CA ARG A 98 -8.39 38.05 31.22
C ARG A 98 -8.67 38.99 30.06
N LEU A 99 -9.96 39.18 29.80
CA LEU A 99 -10.47 40.19 28.88
C LEU A 99 -10.29 41.59 29.49
N ALA A 100 -10.37 42.64 28.66
CA ALA A 100 -10.21 44.03 29.10
C ALA A 100 -11.29 44.47 30.12
N ASN A 101 -12.43 43.78 30.15
CA ASN A 101 -13.52 43.98 31.10
C ASN A 101 -13.37 43.18 32.41
N GLY A 102 -12.22 42.53 32.63
CA GLY A 102 -11.92 41.77 33.85
C GLY A 102 -12.53 40.36 33.90
N HIS A 103 -13.36 39.96 32.93
CA HIS A 103 -13.88 38.61 32.83
C HIS A 103 -12.80 37.61 32.38
N VAL A 104 -12.95 36.36 32.85
CA VAL A 104 -12.07 35.25 32.44
C VAL A 104 -12.34 34.91 30.98
N ASN A 105 -11.28 34.82 30.19
CA ASN A 105 -11.39 34.42 28.80
C ASN A 105 -11.48 32.89 28.70
N THR A 106 -12.61 32.35 28.25
CA THR A 106 -12.81 30.90 28.09
C THR A 106 -11.94 30.29 27.00
N LEU A 107 -11.37 31.10 26.12
CA LEU A 107 -10.47 30.67 25.06
C LEU A 107 -9.00 30.57 25.51
N HIS A 108 -8.67 31.10 26.70
CA HIS A 108 -7.31 30.98 27.24
C HIS A 108 -7.08 29.55 27.71
N VAL A 109 -5.97 28.96 27.27
CA VAL A 109 -5.59 27.60 27.64
C VAL A 109 -4.32 27.67 28.46
N ASN A 110 -4.19 26.81 29.47
CA ASN A 110 -3.00 26.81 30.31
C ASN A 110 -1.75 26.49 29.46
N PRO A 111 -0.69 27.33 29.48
CA PRO A 111 0.50 27.13 28.65
C PRO A 111 1.16 25.76 28.81
N SER A 112 1.00 25.11 29.97
CA SER A 112 1.50 23.76 30.22
C SER A 112 0.97 22.73 29.21
N LEU A 113 -0.28 22.89 28.76
CA LEU A 113 -0.90 21.97 27.80
C LEU A 113 -0.22 22.04 26.43
N TYR A 114 0.23 23.21 25.99
CA TYR A 114 0.97 23.36 24.74
C TYR A 114 2.35 22.70 24.81
N VAL A 115 3.01 22.79 25.96
CA VAL A 115 4.30 22.14 26.21
C VAL A 115 4.13 20.63 26.24
N GLU A 116 3.11 20.10 26.90
CA GLU A 116 2.79 18.67 26.92
C GLU A 116 2.51 18.14 25.50
N LEU A 117 1.69 18.84 24.72
CA LEU A 117 1.43 18.51 23.32
C LEU A 117 2.72 18.53 22.47
N GLY A 118 3.57 19.53 22.68
CA GLY A 118 4.88 19.62 22.03
C GLY A 118 5.79 18.46 22.40
N LEU A 119 5.83 18.08 23.68
CA LEU A 119 6.59 16.92 24.15
C LEU A 119 6.08 15.60 23.56
N VAL A 120 4.76 15.42 23.45
CA VAL A 120 4.17 14.26 22.78
C VAL A 120 4.55 14.23 21.31
N ALA A 121 4.47 15.36 20.60
CA ALA A 121 4.89 15.46 19.20
C ALA A 121 6.38 15.14 19.01
N MET A 122 7.23 15.63 19.92
CA MET A 122 8.66 15.32 19.95
C MET A 122 8.92 13.84 20.26
N GLY A 123 8.21 13.26 21.23
CA GLY A 123 8.28 11.85 21.56
C GLY A 123 7.90 10.96 20.36
N LEU A 124 6.86 11.34 19.61
CA LEU A 124 6.47 10.67 18.37
C LEU A 124 7.54 10.81 17.27
N ALA A 125 8.19 11.98 17.13
CA ALA A 125 9.29 12.15 16.19
C ALA A 125 10.50 11.26 16.54
N VAL A 126 10.84 11.14 17.83
CA VAL A 126 11.89 10.22 18.31
C VAL A 126 11.48 8.76 18.08
N LEU A 127 10.21 8.40 18.30
CA LEU A 127 9.68 7.08 17.98
C LEU A 127 9.74 6.76 16.49
N MET A 128 9.51 7.74 15.61
CA MET A 128 9.71 7.55 14.16
C MET A 128 11.18 7.26 13.85
N LEU A 129 12.10 8.02 14.47
CA LEU A 129 13.54 7.82 14.28
C LEU A 129 13.97 6.44 14.76
N ALA A 130 13.53 6.03 15.96
CA ALA A 130 13.80 4.70 16.51
C ALA A 130 13.21 3.60 15.61
N SER A 131 11.96 3.76 15.16
CA SER A 131 11.30 2.79 14.26
C SER A 131 12.01 2.66 12.91
N ALA A 132 12.53 3.77 12.38
CA ALA A 132 13.36 3.79 11.18
C ALA A 132 14.70 3.08 11.41
N TRP A 133 15.31 3.27 12.58
CA TRP A 133 16.56 2.61 12.96
C TRP A 133 16.41 1.09 13.09
N PHE A 134 15.35 0.63 13.76
CA PHE A 134 15.07 -0.79 13.96
C PHE A 134 14.45 -1.50 12.74
N ARG A 135 14.31 -0.81 11.61
CA ARG A 135 13.72 -1.33 10.36
C ARG A 135 12.32 -1.93 10.56
N LYS A 136 11.57 -1.40 11.54
CA LYS A 136 10.22 -1.89 11.81
C LYS A 136 9.21 -1.07 11.04
N ARG A 137 9.00 -1.45 9.78
CA ARG A 137 8.05 -0.81 8.85
C ARG A 137 6.67 -0.55 9.44
N LEU A 138 6.11 -1.54 10.14
CA LEU A 138 4.76 -1.45 10.69
C LEU A 138 4.66 -0.39 11.80
N PHE A 139 5.65 -0.33 12.69
CA PHE A 139 5.70 0.68 13.74
C PHE A 139 5.91 2.07 13.13
N LEU A 140 6.81 2.22 12.14
CA LEU A 140 7.00 3.49 11.45
C LEU A 140 5.69 4.03 10.85
N GLY A 141 4.93 3.18 10.16
CA GLY A 141 3.63 3.56 9.60
C GLY A 141 2.60 3.98 10.66
N ILE A 142 2.52 3.24 11.77
CA ILE A 142 1.62 3.56 12.89
C ILE A 142 2.02 4.88 13.53
N THR A 143 3.29 5.07 13.87
CA THR A 143 3.77 6.32 14.49
C THR A 143 3.54 7.51 13.57
N MET A 144 3.76 7.34 12.27
CA MET A 144 3.52 8.38 11.26
C MET A 144 2.04 8.76 11.14
N ALA A 145 1.14 7.77 11.16
CA ALA A 145 -0.29 8.00 11.17
C ALA A 145 -0.76 8.67 12.47
N LEU A 146 -0.28 8.21 13.64
CA LEU A 146 -0.62 8.80 14.93
C LEU A 146 -0.13 10.25 15.04
N TYR A 147 1.09 10.53 14.58
CA TYR A 147 1.61 11.90 14.50
C TYR A 147 0.72 12.76 13.61
N GLY A 148 0.43 12.30 12.39
CA GLY A 148 -0.45 13.02 11.47
C GLY A 148 -1.83 13.29 12.05
N LEU A 149 -2.41 12.32 12.77
CA LEU A 149 -3.69 12.44 13.46
C LEU A 149 -3.64 13.48 14.59
N SER A 150 -2.54 13.49 15.36
CA SER A 150 -2.31 14.46 16.43
C SER A 150 -2.30 15.89 15.89
N ILE A 151 -1.56 16.11 14.80
CA ILE A 151 -1.48 17.42 14.12
C ILE A 151 -2.81 17.80 13.45
N PHE A 152 -3.52 16.82 12.87
CA PHE A 152 -4.83 17.03 12.28
C PHE A 152 -5.88 17.45 13.32
N ASN A 153 -5.84 16.87 14.51
CA ASN A 153 -6.70 17.22 15.64
C ASN A 153 -6.48 18.67 16.11
N LEU A 154 -5.25 19.17 16.01
CA LEU A 154 -4.89 20.57 16.27
C LEU A 154 -5.35 21.54 15.15
N HIS A 155 -6.15 21.08 14.19
CA HIS A 155 -6.64 21.81 13.02
C HIS A 155 -5.54 22.28 12.03
N PHE A 156 -4.30 21.79 12.18
CA PHE A 156 -3.23 22.03 11.20
C PHE A 156 -3.30 21.02 10.05
N TRP A 157 -4.39 21.05 9.29
CA TRP A 157 -4.68 20.06 8.25
C TRP A 157 -3.57 19.94 7.20
N GLY A 158 -2.95 21.06 6.83
CA GLY A 158 -1.87 21.10 5.83
C GLY A 158 -0.64 20.27 6.22
N PHE A 159 -0.35 20.17 7.52
CA PHE A 159 0.77 19.36 8.01
C PHE A 159 0.34 17.95 8.41
N GLY A 160 -0.88 17.75 8.91
CA GLY A 160 -1.35 16.44 9.36
C GLY A 160 -1.67 15.47 8.20
N VAL A 161 -2.35 15.95 7.15
CA VAL A 161 -2.85 15.09 6.05
C VAL A 161 -1.74 14.30 5.34
N PRO A 162 -0.59 14.90 4.96
CA PRO A 162 0.50 14.14 4.32
C PRO A 162 1.02 13.00 5.18
N PHE A 163 1.11 13.20 6.50
CA PHE A 163 1.58 12.19 7.45
C PHE A 163 0.56 11.05 7.62
N ILE A 164 -0.74 11.37 7.67
CA ILE A 164 -1.80 10.35 7.70
C ILE A 164 -1.77 9.52 6.42
N LEU A 165 -1.74 10.16 5.25
CA LEU A 165 -1.73 9.45 3.96
C LEU A 165 -0.51 8.56 3.81
N ALA A 166 0.67 9.08 4.12
CA ALA A 166 1.90 8.29 4.08
C ALA A 166 1.88 7.15 5.09
N GLY A 167 1.45 7.39 6.33
CA GLY A 167 1.28 6.38 7.37
C GLY A 167 0.32 5.26 6.93
N SER A 168 -0.87 5.62 6.47
CA SER A 168 -1.86 4.67 5.95
C SER A 168 -1.33 3.85 4.76
N TRP A 169 -0.61 4.50 3.82
CA TRP A 169 0.03 3.80 2.71
C TRP A 169 1.06 2.77 3.19
N TYR A 170 1.86 3.13 4.20
CA TYR A 170 2.81 2.21 4.83
C TYR A 170 2.13 1.01 5.48
N LEU A 171 1.01 1.22 6.18
CA LEU A 171 0.23 0.14 6.79
C LEU A 171 -0.32 -0.82 5.72
N VAL A 172 -0.94 -0.31 4.66
CA VAL A 172 -1.49 -1.15 3.59
C VAL A 172 -0.39 -1.99 2.94
N ARG A 173 0.78 -1.38 2.69
CA ARG A 173 1.90 -2.09 2.07
C ARG A 173 2.53 -3.13 3.01
N ALA A 174 2.65 -2.83 4.30
CA ALA A 174 3.10 -3.78 5.31
C ALA A 174 2.13 -4.97 5.41
N TYR A 175 0.82 -4.70 5.40
CA TYR A 175 -0.22 -5.72 5.43
C TYR A 175 -0.18 -6.64 4.19
N ARG A 176 0.01 -6.08 2.99
CA ARG A 176 0.19 -6.87 1.75
C ARG A 176 1.40 -7.80 1.83
N LEU A 177 2.51 -7.35 2.40
CA LEU A 177 3.70 -8.19 2.58
C LEU A 177 3.46 -9.31 3.61
N GLN A 178 2.77 -9.00 4.71
CA GLN A 178 2.37 -10.02 5.69
C GLN A 178 1.44 -11.07 5.08
N GLN A 179 0.50 -10.67 4.22
CA GLN A 179 -0.37 -11.61 3.49
C GLN A 179 0.44 -12.49 2.53
N LYS A 180 1.39 -11.93 1.78
CA LYS A 180 2.26 -12.71 0.88
C LYS A 180 3.13 -13.70 1.65
N LEU A 181 3.68 -13.31 2.79
CA LEU A 181 4.42 -14.22 3.66
C LEU A 181 3.51 -15.32 4.25
N LYS A 182 2.30 -14.96 4.72
CA LYS A 182 1.33 -15.95 5.20
C LYS A 182 0.88 -16.92 4.10
N ALA A 183 0.82 -16.48 2.84
CA ALA A 183 0.47 -17.30 1.69
C ALA A 183 1.64 -18.14 1.15
N ALA A 184 2.90 -17.73 1.39
CA ALA A 184 4.11 -18.48 1.05
C ALA A 184 4.55 -19.47 2.15
N LYS A 185 4.20 -19.18 3.41
CA LYS A 185 4.48 -20.05 4.57
C LYS A 185 3.70 -21.39 4.65
N PRO A 186 2.60 -21.69 3.90
CA PRO A 186 2.01 -23.02 3.92
C PRO A 186 2.85 -24.04 3.12
N ALA A 187 4.01 -23.65 2.56
CA ALA A 187 4.90 -24.57 1.86
C ALA A 187 5.93 -25.28 2.77
N ASP A 188 6.32 -24.70 3.92
CA ASP A 188 7.55 -25.13 4.62
C ASP A 188 7.40 -25.60 6.08
N GLY A 189 6.19 -25.84 6.61
CA GLY A 189 6.13 -26.57 7.88
C GLY A 189 4.80 -26.60 8.64
N VAL A 190 4.25 -27.82 8.72
CA VAL A 190 3.55 -28.44 9.86
C VAL A 190 2.60 -27.54 10.67
N GLY A 191 1.28 -27.65 10.41
CA GLY A 191 0.26 -27.24 11.40
C GLY A 191 -1.07 -26.74 10.83
N TYR A 192 -2.00 -27.68 10.61
CA TYR A 192 -3.46 -27.54 10.72
C TYR A 192 -4.16 -26.30 10.12
N GLY A 193 -4.70 -26.46 8.91
CA GLY A 193 -5.76 -25.61 8.32
C GLY A 193 -6.38 -26.32 7.12
N PRO A 194 -7.72 -26.33 6.95
CA PRO A 194 -8.41 -27.31 6.11
C PRO A 194 -8.09 -27.11 4.63
N THR A 195 -7.50 -28.16 4.05
CA THR A 195 -7.49 -28.56 2.63
C THR A 195 -8.22 -27.62 1.66
N ALA A 196 -7.48 -26.67 1.09
CA ALA A 196 -7.75 -26.20 -0.26
C ALA A 196 -7.24 -27.29 -1.23
N THR A 197 -8.11 -28.25 -1.51
CA THR A 197 -7.89 -29.34 -2.46
C THR A 197 -7.63 -28.73 -3.83
N ARG A 198 -6.36 -28.70 -4.25
CA ARG A 198 -5.99 -28.53 -5.65
C ARG A 198 -6.74 -29.63 -6.44
N PRO A 199 -7.53 -29.30 -7.48
CA PRO A 199 -8.18 -30.32 -8.28
C PRO A 199 -7.07 -31.15 -8.95
N GLN A 200 -6.86 -32.37 -8.44
CA GLN A 200 -5.99 -33.33 -9.10
C GLN A 200 -6.72 -33.85 -10.35
N PRO A 201 -6.00 -33.99 -11.48
CA PRO A 201 -6.55 -34.59 -12.68
C PRO A 201 -7.09 -35.98 -12.35
N SER A 202 -8.37 -36.20 -12.63
CA SER A 202 -9.05 -37.45 -12.36
C SER A 202 -8.34 -38.59 -13.07
N LYS A 203 -8.09 -39.68 -12.33
CA LYS A 203 -7.66 -40.97 -12.89
C LYS A 203 -8.82 -41.54 -13.72
N ARG A 204 -9.01 -41.00 -14.93
CA ARG A 204 -9.82 -41.65 -15.96
C ARG A 204 -9.12 -42.96 -16.29
N TYR A 205 -9.84 -44.04 -16.01
CA TYR A 205 -9.53 -45.42 -16.32
C TYR A 205 -8.86 -45.57 -17.70
N THR A 206 -7.58 -45.92 -17.72
CA THR A 206 -6.93 -46.53 -18.88
C THR A 206 -7.19 -48.03 -18.79
N PRO A 207 -7.85 -48.67 -19.78
CA PRO A 207 -8.06 -50.11 -19.74
C PRO A 207 -6.71 -50.85 -19.75
N PRO A 208 -6.61 -52.04 -19.12
CA PRO A 208 -5.37 -52.80 -19.08
C PRO A 208 -4.92 -53.17 -20.51
N ALA A 209 -3.73 -52.73 -20.89
CA ALA A 209 -3.08 -53.26 -22.09
C ALA A 209 -2.79 -54.76 -21.89
N ALA A 210 -3.16 -55.58 -22.87
CA ALA A 210 -2.94 -57.02 -22.85
C ALA A 210 -1.44 -57.35 -22.66
N PRO A 211 -1.10 -58.43 -21.94
CA PRO A 211 0.29 -58.78 -21.68
C PRO A 211 1.02 -59.15 -22.99
N PRO A 212 2.31 -58.77 -23.13
CA PRO A 212 3.12 -59.13 -24.29
C PRO A 212 3.29 -60.65 -24.37
N GLN A 213 2.98 -61.18 -25.56
CA GLN A 213 3.13 -62.58 -25.94
C GLN A 213 4.61 -62.99 -25.83
N ARG A 214 4.92 -63.96 -24.96
CA ARG A 214 6.27 -64.53 -24.82
C ARG A 214 6.73 -65.12 -26.16
N SER A 215 7.86 -64.63 -26.67
CA SER A 215 8.60 -65.29 -27.74
C SER A 215 9.03 -66.69 -27.30
N PRO A 216 8.89 -67.73 -28.14
CA PRO A 216 9.31 -69.08 -27.79
C PRO A 216 10.84 -69.17 -27.71
N LYS A 217 11.30 -69.78 -26.61
CA LYS A 217 12.70 -70.18 -26.37
C LYS A 217 13.15 -71.15 -27.49
N PRO A 218 14.28 -70.94 -28.19
CA PRO A 218 14.84 -71.98 -29.03
C PRO A 218 15.30 -73.16 -28.17
N LYS A 219 14.86 -74.36 -28.57
CA LYS A 219 15.25 -75.65 -27.98
C LYS A 219 16.77 -75.83 -28.08
N ARG A 220 17.41 -76.01 -26.93
CA ARG A 220 18.77 -76.53 -26.80
C ARG A 220 18.70 -78.05 -27.04
N GLY A 221 18.88 -78.46 -28.29
CA GLY A 221 19.08 -79.85 -28.70
C GLY A 221 20.56 -80.12 -28.88
N LYS A 222 21.03 -81.17 -28.23
CA LYS A 222 22.39 -81.69 -28.17
C LYS A 222 22.75 -82.48 -29.44
N GLU A 223 24.05 -82.48 -29.72
CA GLU A 223 24.87 -83.65 -30.08
C GLU A 223 24.89 -84.18 -31.54
N LEU A 224 26.15 -84.22 -32.06
CA LEU A 224 26.84 -85.30 -32.79
C LEU A 224 27.18 -85.09 -34.29
N GLU A 225 28.50 -85.11 -34.51
CA GLU A 225 29.27 -85.74 -35.59
C GLU A 225 29.12 -85.30 -37.06
N ALA A 226 30.21 -84.76 -37.61
CA ALA A 226 31.08 -85.45 -38.58
C ALA A 226 31.94 -84.43 -39.36
N GLY A 227 33.25 -84.68 -39.46
CA GLY A 227 34.19 -83.95 -40.31
C GLY A 227 35.55 -83.75 -39.68
#